data_AF-A0A661SUN2-F1
#
_entry.id   AF-A0A661SUN2-F1
#
_cell.length_a   1.000
_cell.length_b   1.000
_cell.length_c   1.000
_cell.angle_alpha   90.00
_cell.angle_beta   90.00
_cell.angle_gamma   90.00
#
_symmetry.space_group_name_H-M   'P 1'
#
loop_
_entity.id
_entity.type
_entity.pdbx_description
1 polymer ?
#
loop_
_entity_poly.entity_id
_entity_poly.type
_entity_poly.pdbx_seq_one_letter_code
_entity_poly.pdbx_strand_id
1 'polypeptide(L)'
;MSSHQEKINALRQTFSPKIKLGDLKKIVTNHLEIESDAFYELTEALTSGQNPSFKDDYESKWACYYLPVEDDGECICTAVSIFLSYKKICYVTFDNISRYGGAAVDKGADEVPEDYALIFDEISRFVPFVNEYGDALLQKLYPYRWRMGRVRRKFVCDTSRLMSEEAGERLVSAYEKHLEKNLSVSEISLNDYLKTAEFCYRAAFPEDISRLLQQMRVTEVSAERLHKQWADGRHGGMLFLKDPDSKKEYMDWLLSREWEGAHPFEIVYSGNVHGISLDPPNKEESQYRLSVIDPFYNDDFLKMVAALIEKEVPFRTFSLQNIVEYCRGESYMNVNRPSMRDEILSYRHSEEEEEKYFSHIEWDKIQLLEPCSPSQDEA
;
A
#
# COMPACT_ATOMS: atom_id res chain seq x y z
N MET A 1 -29.49 24.92 -13.69
CA MET A 1 -28.58 23.76 -13.75
C MET A 1 -28.62 22.98 -15.08
N SER A 2 -29.59 23.17 -16.01
CA SER A 2 -29.61 22.37 -17.25
C SER A 2 -28.66 22.85 -18.37
N SER A 3 -28.36 24.15 -18.50
CA SER A 3 -27.53 24.63 -19.63
C SER A 3 -26.03 24.27 -19.56
N HIS A 4 -25.47 24.11 -18.35
CA HIS A 4 -24.05 23.72 -18.18
C HIS A 4 -23.85 22.22 -18.45
N GLN A 5 -24.81 21.39 -18.05
CA GLN A 5 -24.80 19.94 -18.30
C GLN A 5 -24.99 19.61 -19.80
N GLU A 6 -25.88 20.35 -20.47
CA GLU A 6 -26.09 20.27 -21.91
C GLU A 6 -24.82 20.63 -22.70
N LYS A 7 -24.08 21.66 -22.27
CA LYS A 7 -22.79 22.05 -22.87
C LYS A 7 -21.73 20.96 -22.72
N ILE A 8 -21.60 20.34 -21.56
CA ILE A 8 -20.65 19.23 -21.36
C ILE A 8 -21.02 18.03 -22.23
N ASN A 9 -22.32 17.71 -22.36
CA ASN A 9 -22.76 16.61 -23.22
C ASN A 9 -22.53 16.90 -24.71
N ALA A 10 -22.76 18.15 -25.14
CA ALA A 10 -22.42 18.61 -26.49
C ALA A 10 -20.90 18.55 -26.74
N LEU A 11 -20.08 18.88 -25.74
CA LEU A 11 -18.63 18.75 -25.81
C LEU A 11 -18.16 17.30 -25.97
N ARG A 12 -18.79 16.33 -25.30
CA ARG A 12 -18.50 14.90 -25.54
C ARG A 12 -18.78 14.47 -26.98
N GLN A 13 -19.78 15.08 -27.61
CA GLN A 13 -20.12 14.83 -29.01
C GLN A 13 -19.23 15.62 -30.00
N THR A 14 -18.61 16.70 -29.54
CA THR A 14 -17.84 17.63 -30.39
C THR A 14 -16.33 17.36 -30.33
N PHE A 15 -15.82 16.96 -29.16
CA PHE A 15 -14.41 16.61 -29.00
C PHE A 15 -14.20 15.15 -29.41
N SER A 16 -13.74 14.95 -30.65
CA SER A 16 -13.29 13.65 -31.15
C SER A 16 -11.80 13.49 -30.83
N PRO A 17 -11.42 12.55 -29.95
CA PRO A 17 -10.00 12.24 -29.70
C PRO A 17 -9.34 11.72 -30.97
N LYS A 18 -8.11 12.14 -31.24
CA LYS A 18 -7.33 11.62 -32.38
C LYS A 18 -6.58 10.33 -32.06
N ILE A 19 -6.52 9.95 -30.78
CA ILE A 19 -5.75 8.81 -30.28
C ILE A 19 -6.70 7.76 -29.71
N LYS A 20 -6.53 6.51 -30.15
CA LYS A 20 -7.21 5.35 -29.55
C LYS A 20 -6.44 4.85 -28.34
N LEU A 21 -7.13 4.44 -27.27
CA LEU A 21 -6.50 3.92 -26.06
C LEU A 21 -5.60 2.70 -26.35
N GLY A 22 -6.02 1.84 -27.28
CA GLY A 22 -5.25 0.67 -27.70
C GLY A 22 -3.91 1.03 -28.36
N ASP A 23 -3.85 2.14 -29.10
CA ASP A 23 -2.64 2.61 -29.75
C ASP A 23 -1.76 3.38 -28.77
N LEU A 24 -2.35 4.22 -27.91
CA LEU A 24 -1.64 4.85 -26.80
C LEU A 24 -0.91 3.82 -25.94
N LYS A 25 -1.58 2.71 -25.59
CA LYS A 25 -0.94 1.59 -24.86
C LYS A 25 0.30 1.09 -25.58
N LYS A 26 0.28 0.89 -26.89
CA LYS A 26 1.45 0.41 -27.65
C LYS A 26 2.59 1.43 -27.63
N ILE A 27 2.25 2.71 -27.85
CA ILE A 27 3.20 3.83 -27.84
C ILE A 27 3.94 3.88 -26.51
N VAL A 28 3.18 3.87 -25.40
CA VAL A 28 3.73 4.15 -24.06
C VAL A 28 4.13 2.88 -23.31
N THR A 29 3.98 1.67 -23.85
CA THR A 29 4.43 0.45 -23.15
C THR A 29 5.96 0.38 -23.07
N ASN A 30 6.66 0.90 -24.08
CA ASN A 30 8.11 0.97 -24.09
C ASN A 30 8.57 2.33 -23.55
N HIS A 31 9.65 2.33 -22.78
CA HIS A 31 10.31 3.56 -22.37
C HIS A 31 11.05 4.16 -23.57
N LEU A 32 10.74 5.41 -23.91
CA LEU A 32 11.47 6.19 -24.91
C LEU A 32 12.53 7.04 -24.20
N GLU A 33 13.80 6.87 -24.57
CA GLU A 33 14.88 7.80 -24.23
C GLU A 33 15.25 8.55 -25.51
N ILE A 34 15.26 9.88 -25.48
CA ILE A 34 15.51 10.72 -26.66
C ILE A 34 16.19 12.03 -26.28
N GLU A 35 17.08 12.52 -27.13
CA GLU A 35 17.74 13.82 -26.98
C GLU A 35 17.18 14.80 -28.03
N SER A 36 16.12 15.53 -27.69
CA SER A 36 15.37 16.39 -28.64
C SER A 36 14.98 17.73 -28.03
N ASP A 37 15.58 18.81 -28.52
CA ASP A 37 15.26 20.19 -28.15
C ASP A 37 13.80 20.52 -28.50
N ALA A 38 13.29 20.05 -29.64
CA ALA A 38 11.91 20.27 -30.04
C ALA A 38 10.92 19.58 -29.07
N PHE A 39 11.25 18.37 -28.61
CA PHE A 39 10.41 17.68 -27.64
C PHE A 39 10.48 18.38 -26.27
N TYR A 40 11.68 18.80 -25.86
CA TYR A 40 11.85 19.58 -24.66
C TYR A 40 11.03 20.89 -24.69
N GLU A 41 11.03 21.62 -25.82
CA GLU A 41 10.23 22.84 -26.01
C GLU A 41 8.72 22.58 -25.94
N LEU A 42 8.22 21.45 -26.47
CA LEU A 42 6.81 21.05 -26.32
C LEU A 42 6.43 20.88 -24.84
N THR A 43 7.32 20.31 -24.04
CA THR A 43 7.09 20.12 -22.60
C THR A 43 7.09 21.45 -21.84
N GLU A 44 8.01 22.36 -22.16
CA GLU A 44 8.04 23.71 -21.59
C GLU A 44 6.80 24.52 -21.98
N ALA A 45 6.39 24.49 -23.25
CA ALA A 45 5.19 25.19 -23.72
C ALA A 45 3.91 24.72 -23.02
N LEU A 46 3.80 23.41 -22.76
CA LEU A 46 2.63 22.86 -22.07
C LEU A 46 2.61 23.21 -20.57
N THR A 47 3.78 23.34 -19.95
CA THR A 47 3.95 23.59 -18.51
C THR A 47 4.05 25.07 -18.14
N SER A 48 4.45 25.95 -19.06
CA SER A 48 4.67 27.38 -18.79
C SER A 48 3.42 28.14 -18.31
N GLY A 49 2.22 27.63 -18.63
CA GLY A 49 0.94 28.24 -18.24
C GLY A 49 0.32 27.69 -16.96
N GLN A 50 0.97 26.74 -16.28
CA GLN A 50 0.39 26.00 -15.14
C GLN A 50 1.36 25.96 -13.97
N ASN A 51 0.84 26.10 -12.75
CA ASN A 51 1.65 25.89 -11.56
C ASN A 51 1.97 24.40 -11.39
N PRO A 52 3.20 24.04 -11.01
CA PRO A 52 3.53 22.66 -10.70
C PRO A 52 2.75 22.20 -9.47
N SER A 53 2.16 21.01 -9.56
CA SER A 53 1.51 20.32 -8.43
C SER A 53 2.47 19.99 -7.28
N PHE A 54 3.76 19.87 -7.59
CA PHE A 54 4.83 19.67 -6.62
C PHE A 54 6.10 20.33 -7.13
N LYS A 55 6.84 21.00 -6.25
CA LYS A 55 8.11 21.63 -6.56
C LYS A 55 9.05 21.57 -5.36
N ASP A 56 10.25 21.08 -5.58
CA ASP A 56 11.36 21.17 -4.62
C ASP A 56 12.63 21.69 -5.31
N ASP A 57 13.78 21.55 -4.63
CA ASP A 57 15.08 22.00 -5.14
C ASP A 57 15.59 21.16 -6.33
N TYR A 58 15.02 19.98 -6.57
CA TYR A 58 15.49 18.99 -7.53
C TYR A 58 14.53 18.77 -8.70
N GLU A 59 13.23 18.93 -8.49
CA GLU A 59 12.24 18.70 -9.53
C GLU A 59 11.01 19.61 -9.44
N SER A 60 10.38 19.80 -10.58
CA SER A 60 9.03 20.35 -10.69
C SER A 60 8.15 19.32 -11.38
N LYS A 61 7.00 19.03 -10.79
CA LYS A 61 6.05 18.04 -11.28
C LYS A 61 4.70 18.68 -11.53
N TRP A 62 4.18 18.47 -12.72
CA TRP A 62 2.81 18.77 -13.11
C TRP A 62 2.05 17.46 -13.23
N ALA A 63 1.46 17.04 -12.11
CA ALA A 63 0.58 15.90 -12.08
C ALA A 63 -0.77 16.26 -12.71
N CYS A 64 -1.41 15.27 -13.34
CA CYS A 64 -2.80 15.38 -13.78
C CYS A 64 -3.07 16.40 -14.90
N TYR A 65 -2.20 16.44 -15.92
CA TYR A 65 -2.70 16.71 -17.26
C TYR A 65 -3.67 15.59 -17.68
N TYR A 66 -4.61 15.90 -18.56
CA TYR A 66 -5.56 14.91 -19.07
C TYR A 66 -5.42 14.79 -20.57
N LEU A 67 -5.17 13.57 -21.03
CA LEU A 67 -5.15 13.22 -22.44
C LEU A 67 -6.48 12.56 -22.82
N PRO A 68 -7.29 13.18 -23.70
CA PRO A 68 -8.49 12.55 -24.22
C PRO A 68 -8.13 11.44 -25.21
N VAL A 69 -8.82 10.30 -25.13
CA VAL A 69 -8.63 9.14 -25.99
C VAL A 69 -9.97 8.48 -26.33
N GLU A 70 -10.03 7.78 -27.46
CA GLU A 70 -11.13 6.90 -27.84
C GLU A 70 -10.95 5.50 -27.23
N ASP A 71 -11.95 5.01 -26.51
CA ASP A 71 -12.03 3.65 -25.97
C ASP A 71 -13.39 3.06 -26.35
N ASP A 72 -13.39 2.03 -27.22
CA ASP A 72 -14.60 1.38 -27.74
C ASP A 72 -15.69 2.34 -28.27
N GLY A 73 -15.26 3.42 -28.94
CA GLY A 73 -16.14 4.44 -29.53
C GLY A 73 -16.60 5.52 -28.54
N GLU A 74 -16.18 5.45 -27.28
CA GLU A 74 -16.42 6.48 -26.28
C GLU A 74 -15.19 7.39 -26.09
N CYS A 75 -15.45 8.67 -25.86
CA CYS A 75 -14.42 9.61 -25.43
C CYS A 75 -14.23 9.49 -23.92
N ILE A 76 -13.01 9.14 -23.51
CA ILE A 76 -12.55 9.12 -22.13
C ILE A 76 -11.26 9.96 -22.01
N CYS A 77 -10.76 10.17 -20.80
CA CYS A 77 -9.43 10.74 -20.59
C CYS A 77 -8.57 9.89 -19.66
N THR A 78 -7.26 9.96 -19.84
CA THR A 78 -6.24 9.39 -18.95
C THR A 78 -5.39 10.51 -18.35
N ALA A 79 -4.92 10.31 -17.12
CA ALA A 79 -3.99 11.22 -16.48
C ALA A 79 -2.58 11.08 -17.07
N VAL A 80 -1.91 12.21 -17.27
CA VAL A 80 -0.53 12.35 -17.72
C VAL A 80 0.19 13.23 -16.71
N SER A 81 1.37 12.78 -16.29
CA SER A 81 2.24 13.57 -15.41
C SER A 81 3.50 13.97 -16.18
N ILE A 82 3.89 15.23 -16.04
CA ILE A 82 5.12 15.79 -16.60
C ILE A 82 6.04 16.19 -15.47
N PHE A 83 7.30 15.79 -15.54
CA PHE A 83 8.34 16.10 -14.57
C PHE A 83 9.46 16.83 -15.26
N LEU A 84 9.99 17.85 -14.63
CA LEU A 84 11.21 18.52 -15.05
C LEU A 84 12.23 18.41 -13.91
N SER A 85 13.32 17.69 -14.16
CA SER A 85 14.40 17.51 -13.18
C SER A 85 15.45 18.64 -13.26
N TYR A 86 16.23 18.81 -12.20
CA TYR A 86 17.34 19.77 -12.12
C TYR A 86 18.42 19.55 -13.17
N LYS A 87 18.52 18.33 -13.72
CA LYS A 87 19.41 17.99 -14.83
C LYS A 87 18.85 18.39 -16.19
N LYS A 88 17.69 19.05 -16.24
CA LYS A 88 16.93 19.36 -17.47
C LYS A 88 16.53 18.13 -18.26
N ILE A 89 16.34 17.00 -17.57
CA ILE A 89 15.66 15.84 -18.15
C ILE A 89 14.17 15.99 -17.86
N CYS A 90 13.35 15.95 -18.91
CA CYS A 90 11.90 15.91 -18.80
C CYS A 90 11.42 14.45 -18.81
N TYR A 91 10.50 14.11 -17.91
CA TYR A 91 9.82 12.81 -17.92
C TYR A 91 8.33 13.00 -18.20
N VAL A 92 7.77 12.16 -19.06
CA VAL A 92 6.34 12.10 -19.35
C VAL A 92 5.82 10.71 -18.97
N THR A 93 4.90 10.63 -18.02
CA THR A 93 4.34 9.36 -17.54
C THR A 93 2.83 9.30 -17.69
N PHE A 94 2.31 8.08 -17.90
CA PHE A 94 0.89 7.81 -18.07
C PHE A 94 0.40 6.95 -16.91
N ASP A 95 -0.05 7.63 -15.85
CA ASP A 95 -0.19 7.09 -14.50
C ASP A 95 -1.08 5.83 -14.41
N ASN A 96 -2.01 5.65 -15.34
CA ASN A 96 -2.96 4.53 -15.37
C ASN A 96 -2.77 3.53 -16.52
N ILE A 97 -1.79 3.72 -17.38
CA ILE A 97 -1.60 2.92 -18.59
C ILE A 97 -0.36 2.04 -18.49
N SER A 98 0.77 2.59 -18.06
CA SER A 98 2.01 1.84 -17.91
C SER A 98 2.78 2.34 -16.69
N ARG A 99 3.15 1.42 -15.80
CA ARG A 99 3.99 1.72 -14.62
C ARG A 99 5.43 2.07 -14.99
N TYR A 100 5.90 1.66 -16.17
CA TYR A 100 7.30 1.79 -16.61
C TYR A 100 7.40 2.49 -17.97
N GLY A 101 6.28 3.03 -18.44
CA GLY A 101 6.11 3.55 -19.77
C GLY A 101 6.05 5.06 -19.80
N GLY A 102 6.63 5.67 -20.83
CA GLY A 102 6.77 7.11 -20.89
C GLY A 102 7.89 7.56 -21.82
N ALA A 103 8.28 8.82 -21.69
CA ALA A 103 9.48 9.36 -22.34
C ALA A 103 10.38 10.02 -21.31
N ALA A 104 11.70 9.79 -21.41
CA ALA A 104 12.74 10.61 -20.84
C ALA A 104 13.37 11.42 -21.97
N VAL A 105 13.31 12.74 -21.85
CA VAL A 105 13.73 13.69 -22.88
C VAL A 105 14.86 14.55 -22.34
N ASP A 106 16.02 14.45 -22.96
CA ASP A 106 17.13 15.40 -22.77
C ASP A 106 17.18 16.37 -23.97
N LYS A 107 18.01 17.40 -23.86
CA LYS A 107 18.27 18.36 -24.94
C LYS A 107 19.17 17.73 -26.01
N GLY A 108 18.81 17.91 -27.27
CA GLY A 108 19.55 17.33 -28.39
C GLY A 108 18.89 17.58 -29.75
N ALA A 109 19.41 16.91 -30.78
CA ALA A 109 19.05 17.16 -32.18
C ALA A 109 18.07 16.13 -32.77
N ASP A 110 17.63 15.14 -32.00
CA ASP A 110 16.70 14.12 -32.48
C ASP A 110 15.33 14.72 -32.82
N GLU A 111 14.65 14.14 -33.80
CA GLU A 111 13.29 14.51 -34.17
C GLU A 111 12.27 13.94 -33.17
N VAL A 112 11.23 14.71 -32.86
CA VAL A 112 10.13 14.23 -32.00
C VAL A 112 9.38 13.13 -32.74
N PRO A 113 9.20 11.93 -32.15
CA PRO A 113 8.38 10.90 -32.77
C PRO A 113 6.95 11.39 -32.99
N GLU A 114 6.39 11.15 -34.17
CA GLU A 114 5.05 11.65 -34.57
C GLU A 114 3.96 11.31 -33.55
N ASP A 115 4.01 10.11 -32.98
CA ASP A 115 3.07 9.64 -31.95
C ASP A 115 3.12 10.50 -30.67
N TYR A 116 4.32 10.90 -30.23
CA TYR A 116 4.48 11.77 -29.06
C TYR A 116 4.11 13.22 -29.37
N ALA A 117 4.44 13.71 -30.58
CA ALA A 117 3.97 15.02 -31.01
C ALA A 117 2.43 15.11 -31.02
N LEU A 118 1.76 14.05 -31.51
CA LEU A 118 0.30 13.95 -31.50
C LEU A 118 -0.28 13.93 -30.07
N ILE A 119 0.36 13.22 -29.13
CA ILE A 119 -0.04 13.22 -27.72
C ILE A 119 -0.01 14.64 -27.14
N PHE A 120 1.06 15.40 -27.38
CA PHE A 120 1.20 16.76 -26.85
C PHE A 120 0.22 17.74 -27.51
N ASP A 121 -0.05 17.61 -28.80
CA ASP A 121 -1.11 18.37 -29.50
C ASP A 121 -2.48 18.11 -28.88
N GLU A 122 -2.82 16.84 -28.64
CA GLU A 122 -4.11 16.46 -28.07
C GLU A 122 -4.28 16.92 -26.61
N ILE A 123 -3.23 16.86 -25.79
CA ILE A 123 -3.26 17.44 -24.42
C ILE A 123 -3.47 18.95 -24.51
N SER A 124 -2.68 19.65 -25.34
CA SER A 124 -2.76 21.11 -25.49
C SER A 124 -4.14 21.55 -25.98
N ARG A 125 -4.76 20.79 -26.90
CA ARG A 125 -6.12 21.01 -27.38
C ARG A 125 -7.17 20.78 -26.28
N PHE A 126 -6.90 19.91 -25.32
CA PHE A 126 -7.84 19.56 -24.25
C PHE A 126 -7.77 20.48 -23.02
N VAL A 127 -6.60 21.03 -22.71
CA VAL A 127 -6.37 21.92 -21.55
C VAL A 127 -7.41 23.05 -21.43
N PRO A 128 -7.77 23.80 -22.48
CA PRO A 128 -8.78 24.86 -22.37
C PRO A 128 -10.14 24.35 -21.88
N PHE A 129 -10.55 23.14 -22.28
CA PHE A 129 -11.81 22.54 -21.83
C PHE A 129 -11.75 22.13 -20.36
N VAL A 130 -10.61 21.59 -19.91
CA VAL A 130 -10.40 21.28 -18.50
C VAL A 130 -10.42 22.56 -17.66
N ASN A 131 -9.81 23.65 -18.15
CA ASN A 131 -9.81 24.94 -17.45
C ASN A 131 -11.21 25.59 -17.40
N GLU A 132 -12.02 25.45 -18.45
CA GLU A 132 -13.37 26.03 -18.52
C GLU A 132 -14.40 25.24 -17.69
N TYR A 133 -14.36 23.91 -17.76
CA TYR A 133 -15.40 23.04 -17.20
C TYR A 133 -14.96 22.28 -15.93
N GLY A 134 -13.67 22.29 -15.62
CA GLY A 134 -13.11 21.75 -14.38
C GLY A 134 -13.48 20.30 -14.11
N ASP A 135 -13.80 20.03 -12.85
CA ASP A 135 -14.09 18.69 -12.35
C ASP A 135 -15.35 18.08 -12.98
N ALA A 136 -16.36 18.88 -13.33
CA ALA A 136 -17.61 18.40 -13.91
C ALA A 136 -17.40 17.70 -15.26
N LEU A 137 -16.43 18.16 -16.06
CA LEU A 137 -16.03 17.50 -17.30
C LEU A 137 -15.31 16.18 -17.00
N LEU A 138 -14.31 16.22 -16.13
CA LEU A 138 -13.49 15.04 -15.81
C LEU A 138 -14.27 13.97 -15.05
N GLN A 139 -15.26 14.33 -14.24
CA GLN A 139 -16.19 13.39 -13.60
C GLN A 139 -16.98 12.56 -14.61
N LYS A 140 -17.07 12.96 -15.88
CA LYS A 140 -17.68 12.16 -16.95
C LYS A 140 -16.67 11.42 -17.81
N LEU A 141 -15.51 12.01 -18.03
CA LEU A 141 -14.51 11.49 -18.98
C LEU A 141 -13.46 10.59 -18.32
N TYR A 142 -13.14 10.80 -17.05
CA TYR A 142 -12.11 10.04 -16.35
C TYR A 142 -12.70 8.75 -15.77
N PRO A 143 -12.39 7.55 -16.30
CA PRO A 143 -13.03 6.31 -15.88
C PRO A 143 -12.85 5.98 -14.39
N TYR A 144 -13.87 5.44 -13.73
CA TYR A 144 -13.79 5.04 -12.32
C TYR A 144 -12.71 3.99 -12.04
N ARG A 145 -12.40 3.12 -13.02
CA ARG A 145 -11.29 2.14 -12.93
C ARG A 145 -9.90 2.79 -12.76
N TRP A 146 -9.78 4.09 -13.02
CA TRP A 146 -8.55 4.88 -12.87
C TRP A 146 -8.67 5.92 -11.75
N ARG A 147 -9.86 6.07 -11.16
CA ARG A 147 -10.05 6.92 -9.98
C ARG A 147 -9.58 6.20 -8.75
N MET A 148 -8.92 6.95 -7.89
CA MET A 148 -8.49 6.49 -6.60
C MET A 148 -9.54 6.84 -5.54
N GLY A 149 -9.52 6.10 -4.45
CA GLY A 149 -10.35 6.37 -3.30
C GLY A 149 -10.01 5.41 -2.18
N ARG A 150 -10.90 5.36 -1.20
CA ARG A 150 -10.80 4.45 -0.07
C ARG A 150 -12.17 3.90 0.29
N VAL A 151 -12.20 2.70 0.83
CA VAL A 151 -13.42 2.02 1.26
C VAL A 151 -13.16 1.31 2.58
N ARG A 152 -14.14 1.28 3.49
CA ARG A 152 -13.97 0.49 4.72
C ARG A 152 -14.03 -0.99 4.39
N ARG A 153 -13.13 -1.76 4.99
CA ARG A 153 -12.96 -3.20 4.74
C ARG A 153 -14.25 -4.01 4.93
N LYS A 154 -15.11 -3.63 5.88
CA LYS A 154 -16.40 -4.27 6.13
C LYS A 154 -17.38 -4.28 4.95
N PHE A 155 -17.23 -3.37 3.99
CA PHE A 155 -18.06 -3.32 2.79
C PHE A 155 -17.51 -4.19 1.65
N VAL A 156 -16.28 -4.70 1.78
CA VAL A 156 -15.57 -5.44 0.73
C VAL A 156 -15.37 -6.90 1.13
N CYS A 157 -14.91 -7.13 2.36
CA CYS A 157 -14.59 -8.44 2.87
C CYS A 157 -15.84 -9.22 3.30
N ASP A 158 -15.68 -10.54 3.32
CA ASP A 158 -16.66 -11.46 3.90
C ASP A 158 -16.95 -11.09 5.35
N THR A 159 -18.16 -10.60 5.61
CA THR A 159 -18.57 -10.13 6.94
C THR A 159 -18.60 -11.24 7.98
N SER A 160 -18.70 -12.50 7.57
CA SER A 160 -18.64 -13.66 8.48
C SER A 160 -17.27 -13.84 9.13
N ARG A 161 -16.21 -13.23 8.56
CA ARG A 161 -14.84 -13.25 9.09
C ARG A 161 -14.51 -12.03 9.95
N LEU A 162 -15.43 -11.07 10.08
CA LEU A 162 -15.17 -9.87 10.87
C LEU A 162 -15.32 -10.16 12.35
N MET A 163 -14.41 -9.59 13.13
CA MET A 163 -14.50 -9.56 14.58
C MET A 163 -15.68 -8.69 15.00
N SER A 164 -16.48 -9.16 15.98
CA SER A 164 -17.55 -8.34 16.55
C SER A 164 -16.99 -7.22 17.42
N GLU A 165 -17.75 -6.13 17.54
CA GLU A 165 -17.41 -5.00 18.40
C GLU A 165 -17.15 -5.43 19.84
N GLU A 166 -18.05 -6.22 20.42
CA GLU A 166 -17.93 -6.74 21.79
C GLU A 166 -16.66 -7.61 21.97
N ALA A 167 -16.30 -8.42 20.97
CA ALA A 167 -15.07 -9.22 21.05
C ALA A 167 -13.82 -8.34 21.02
N GLY A 168 -13.78 -7.34 20.14
CA GLY A 168 -12.68 -6.39 20.05
C GLY A 168 -12.51 -5.57 21.33
N GLU A 169 -13.59 -4.99 21.85
CA GLU A 169 -13.56 -4.21 23.10
C GLU A 169 -13.11 -5.05 24.29
N ARG A 170 -13.61 -6.29 24.41
CA ARG A 170 -13.18 -7.19 25.48
C ARG A 170 -11.68 -7.49 25.42
N LEU A 171 -11.12 -7.70 24.22
CA LEU A 171 -9.69 -7.98 24.07
C LEU A 171 -8.85 -6.75 24.41
N VAL A 172 -9.24 -5.56 23.95
CA VAL A 172 -8.56 -4.30 24.28
C VAL A 172 -8.59 -4.05 25.78
N SER A 173 -9.75 -4.15 26.42
CA SER A 173 -9.86 -3.97 27.88
C SER A 173 -9.10 -5.04 28.67
N ALA A 174 -9.04 -6.28 28.18
CA ALA A 174 -8.25 -7.33 28.82
C ALA A 174 -6.75 -7.03 28.73
N TYR A 175 -6.30 -6.48 27.60
CA TYR A 175 -4.92 -6.06 27.40
C TYR A 175 -4.55 -4.84 28.25
N GLU A 176 -5.42 -3.84 28.36
CA GLU A 176 -5.21 -2.68 29.25
C GLU A 176 -5.05 -3.12 30.71
N LYS A 177 -5.96 -3.97 31.21
CA LYS A 177 -5.85 -4.58 32.55
C LYS A 177 -4.59 -5.42 32.70
N HIS A 178 -4.12 -6.06 31.65
CA HIS A 178 -2.86 -6.80 31.67
C HIS A 178 -1.67 -5.85 31.85
N LEU A 179 -1.63 -4.71 31.14
CA LEU A 179 -0.59 -3.69 31.30
C LEU A 179 -0.58 -3.08 32.71
N GLU A 180 -1.74 -2.86 33.32
CA GLU A 180 -1.87 -2.34 34.70
C GLU A 180 -1.19 -3.23 35.76
N LYS A 181 -1.02 -4.54 35.47
CA LYS A 181 -0.32 -5.46 36.37
C LYS A 181 1.18 -5.18 36.47
N ASN A 182 1.76 -4.40 35.55
CA ASN A 182 3.19 -4.05 35.52
C ASN A 182 4.11 -5.28 35.64
N LEU A 183 3.72 -6.39 34.98
CA LEU A 183 4.52 -7.60 34.96
C LEU A 183 5.84 -7.34 34.23
N SER A 184 6.92 -7.90 34.77
CA SER A 184 8.26 -7.75 34.23
C SER A 184 9.09 -9.02 34.41
N VAL A 185 10.04 -9.22 33.52
CA VAL A 185 11.04 -10.28 33.57
C VAL A 185 12.38 -9.72 33.11
N SER A 186 13.44 -9.98 33.86
CA SER A 186 14.76 -9.40 33.59
C SER A 186 15.67 -10.31 32.77
N GLU A 187 15.51 -11.63 32.92
CA GLU A 187 16.34 -12.64 32.28
C GLU A 187 15.50 -13.89 32.00
N ILE A 188 15.67 -14.42 30.80
CA ILE A 188 14.99 -15.62 30.31
C ILE A 188 16.02 -16.61 29.74
N SER A 189 15.70 -17.89 29.76
CA SER A 189 16.44 -18.92 29.04
C SER A 189 15.87 -19.12 27.63
N LEU A 190 16.53 -19.95 26.81
CA LEU A 190 15.97 -20.38 25.53
C LEU A 190 14.65 -21.13 25.71
N ASN A 191 14.56 -21.99 26.74
CA ASN A 191 13.34 -22.72 27.04
C ASN A 191 12.21 -21.79 27.50
N ASP A 192 12.51 -20.74 28.27
CA ASP A 192 11.54 -19.70 28.62
C ASP A 192 10.97 -19.04 27.35
N TYR A 193 11.86 -18.64 26.42
CA TYR A 193 11.47 -18.05 25.13
C TYR A 193 10.59 -18.99 24.29
N LEU A 194 11.04 -20.23 24.09
CA LEU A 194 10.31 -21.23 23.30
C LEU A 194 8.97 -21.57 23.93
N LYS A 195 8.88 -21.60 25.27
CA LYS A 195 7.62 -21.82 25.99
C LYS A 195 6.63 -20.68 25.77
N THR A 196 7.10 -19.43 25.79
CA THR A 196 6.27 -18.28 25.47
C THR A 196 5.78 -18.32 24.01
N ALA A 197 6.65 -18.66 23.07
CA ALA A 197 6.27 -18.86 21.67
C ALA A 197 5.27 -20.02 21.49
N GLU A 198 5.40 -21.09 22.27
CA GLU A 198 4.45 -22.21 22.27
C GLU A 198 3.03 -21.77 22.65
N PHE A 199 2.85 -20.87 23.62
CA PHE A 199 1.52 -20.32 23.92
C PHE A 199 0.90 -19.64 22.70
N CYS A 200 1.73 -18.91 21.94
CA CYS A 200 1.32 -18.25 20.72
C CYS A 200 0.88 -19.26 19.64
N TYR A 201 1.71 -20.27 19.37
CA TYR A 201 1.39 -21.29 18.35
C TYR A 201 0.13 -22.09 18.68
N ARG A 202 -0.03 -22.49 19.95
CA ARG A 202 -1.20 -23.27 20.39
C ARG A 202 -2.50 -22.49 20.26
N ALA A 203 -2.45 -21.18 20.44
CA ALA A 203 -3.60 -20.32 20.28
C ALA A 203 -3.93 -20.06 18.81
N ALA A 204 -2.91 -19.79 17.99
CA ALA A 204 -3.10 -19.44 16.59
C ALA A 204 -3.48 -20.62 15.69
N PHE A 205 -2.84 -21.79 15.90
CA PHE A 205 -2.85 -22.92 14.97
C PHE A 205 -3.30 -24.26 15.60
N PRO A 206 -4.44 -24.32 16.32
CA PRO A 206 -4.85 -25.53 17.03
C PRO A 206 -5.16 -26.71 16.09
N GLU A 207 -5.74 -26.47 14.91
CA GLU A 207 -6.02 -27.55 13.96
C GLU A 207 -4.73 -28.11 13.34
N ASP A 208 -3.77 -27.24 12.99
CA ASP A 208 -2.49 -27.67 12.42
C ASP A 208 -1.65 -28.45 13.42
N ILE A 209 -1.64 -28.04 14.69
CA ILE A 209 -0.99 -28.80 15.77
C ILE A 209 -1.66 -30.15 15.93
N SER A 210 -2.99 -30.21 15.91
CA SER A 210 -3.74 -31.47 15.99
C SER A 210 -3.38 -32.42 14.84
N ARG A 211 -3.27 -31.89 13.62
CA ARG A 211 -2.83 -32.64 12.44
C ARG A 211 -1.39 -33.12 12.57
N LEU A 212 -0.49 -32.28 13.06
CA LEU A 212 0.91 -32.63 13.28
C LEU A 212 1.05 -33.78 14.31
N LEU A 213 0.32 -33.71 15.41
CA LEU A 213 0.25 -34.77 16.44
C LEU A 213 -0.19 -36.10 15.83
N GLN A 214 -1.25 -36.08 15.02
CA GLN A 214 -1.75 -37.28 14.32
C GLN A 214 -0.71 -37.86 13.35
N GLN A 215 -0.06 -37.02 12.55
CA GLN A 215 0.98 -37.44 11.60
C GLN A 215 2.19 -38.06 12.30
N MET A 216 2.60 -37.48 13.43
CA MET A 216 3.74 -37.95 14.21
C MET A 216 3.40 -39.13 15.14
N ARG A 217 2.12 -39.43 15.36
CA ARG A 217 1.63 -40.44 16.32
C ARG A 217 2.14 -40.20 17.74
N VAL A 218 2.13 -38.94 18.16
CA VAL A 218 2.50 -38.51 19.51
C VAL A 218 1.36 -37.72 20.14
N THR A 219 1.34 -37.64 21.48
CA THR A 219 0.33 -36.88 22.23
C THR A 219 0.75 -35.44 22.49
N GLU A 220 2.04 -35.14 22.38
CA GLU A 220 2.60 -33.80 22.59
C GLU A 220 3.69 -33.49 21.57
N VAL A 221 3.82 -32.21 21.22
CA VAL A 221 4.91 -31.66 20.40
C VAL A 221 5.69 -30.66 21.26
N SER A 222 7.02 -30.79 21.28
CA SER A 222 7.90 -29.87 22.00
C SER A 222 7.84 -28.44 21.45
N ALA A 223 8.04 -27.45 22.30
CA ALA A 223 8.10 -26.03 21.91
C ALA A 223 9.12 -25.73 20.79
N GLU A 224 10.31 -26.34 20.83
CA GLU A 224 11.32 -26.20 19.78
C GLU A 224 10.82 -26.68 18.41
N ARG A 225 10.10 -27.81 18.38
CA ARG A 225 9.53 -28.36 17.15
C ARG A 225 8.41 -27.48 16.61
N LEU A 226 7.58 -26.92 17.49
CA LEU A 226 6.58 -25.93 17.09
C LEU A 226 7.27 -24.70 16.50
N HIS A 227 8.30 -24.18 17.16
CA HIS A 227 9.06 -23.05 16.64
C HIS A 227 9.66 -23.33 15.25
N LYS A 228 10.29 -24.49 15.06
CA LYS A 228 10.81 -24.92 13.74
C LYS A 228 9.74 -25.08 12.65
N GLN A 229 8.47 -25.23 13.02
CA GLN A 229 7.36 -25.43 12.07
C GLN A 229 6.85 -24.12 11.46
N TRP A 230 6.84 -23.02 12.22
CA TRP A 230 6.27 -21.74 11.78
C TRP A 230 7.28 -20.61 11.65
N ALA A 231 8.41 -20.65 12.38
CA ALA A 231 9.40 -19.59 12.34
C ALA A 231 10.16 -19.56 11.00
N ASP A 232 10.77 -18.41 10.71
CA ASP A 232 11.57 -18.16 9.50
C ASP A 232 12.72 -19.18 9.28
N GLY A 233 13.23 -19.75 10.36
CA GLY A 233 14.28 -20.77 10.33
C GLY A 233 15.70 -20.20 10.30
N ARG A 234 15.90 -18.93 9.94
CA ARG A 234 17.18 -18.22 10.13
C ARG A 234 17.35 -17.80 11.58
N HIS A 235 17.54 -18.75 12.49
CA HIS A 235 17.54 -18.50 13.93
C HIS A 235 18.88 -17.99 14.51
N GLY A 236 19.88 -17.65 13.69
CA GLY A 236 21.12 -16.98 14.16
C GLY A 236 21.89 -17.71 15.26
N GLY A 237 21.85 -19.05 15.28
CA GLY A 237 22.49 -19.86 16.33
C GLY A 237 21.67 -20.05 17.62
N MET A 238 20.51 -19.39 17.76
CA MET A 238 19.63 -19.49 18.94
C MET A 238 19.32 -20.94 19.35
N LEU A 239 18.97 -21.79 18.39
CA LEU A 239 18.60 -23.19 18.67
C LEU A 239 19.81 -24.11 18.89
N PHE A 240 21.04 -23.58 18.88
CA PHE A 240 22.29 -24.33 19.07
C PHE A 240 23.00 -23.99 20.38
N LEU A 241 22.38 -23.20 21.27
CA LEU A 241 22.89 -22.97 22.61
C LEU A 241 23.02 -24.30 23.37
N LYS A 242 24.11 -24.44 24.13
CA LYS A 242 24.50 -25.71 24.76
C LYS A 242 23.57 -26.07 25.90
N ASP A 243 23.23 -25.10 26.74
CA ASP A 243 22.31 -25.24 27.85
C ASP A 243 21.06 -24.37 27.61
N PRO A 244 19.95 -24.95 27.10
CA PRO A 244 18.74 -24.20 26.80
C PRO A 244 18.03 -23.64 28.05
N ASP A 245 18.38 -24.10 29.25
CA ASP A 245 17.87 -23.60 30.53
C ASP A 245 18.77 -22.50 31.13
N SER A 246 19.97 -22.29 30.58
CA SER A 246 20.89 -21.25 31.04
C SER A 246 20.44 -19.87 30.57
N LYS A 247 19.85 -19.11 31.50
CA LYS A 247 19.51 -17.69 31.28
C LYS A 247 20.73 -16.89 30.84
N LYS A 248 21.88 -17.12 31.48
CA LYS A 248 23.12 -16.42 31.14
C LYS A 248 23.55 -16.70 29.69
N GLU A 249 23.53 -17.96 29.25
CA GLU A 249 23.95 -18.31 27.90
C GLU A 249 23.04 -17.69 26.85
N TYR A 250 21.72 -17.74 27.07
CA TYR A 250 20.74 -17.09 26.18
C TYR A 250 20.91 -15.57 26.14
N MET A 251 21.07 -14.92 27.31
CA MET A 251 21.25 -13.48 27.38
C MET A 251 22.59 -13.03 26.77
N ASP A 252 23.67 -13.80 26.95
CA ASP A 252 24.98 -13.52 26.33
C ASP A 252 24.86 -13.62 24.80
N TRP A 253 24.18 -14.64 24.26
CA TRP A 253 23.89 -14.76 22.83
C TRP A 253 23.04 -13.59 22.31
N LEU A 254 21.95 -13.26 23.01
CA LEU A 254 21.05 -12.15 22.64
C LEU A 254 21.81 -10.82 22.55
N LEU A 255 22.68 -10.55 23.54
CA LEU A 255 23.48 -9.31 23.62
C LEU A 255 24.68 -9.29 22.67
N SER A 256 25.17 -10.44 22.23
CA SER A 256 26.30 -10.54 21.29
C SER A 256 26.00 -9.93 19.92
N ARG A 257 24.71 -9.87 19.55
CA ARG A 257 24.23 -9.48 18.22
C ARG A 257 24.77 -10.35 17.07
N GLU A 258 25.33 -11.53 17.35
CA GLU A 258 25.76 -12.49 16.31
C GLU A 258 24.61 -12.97 15.42
N TRP A 259 23.37 -12.81 15.87
CA TRP A 259 22.16 -13.09 15.12
C TRP A 259 21.77 -11.98 14.12
N GLU A 260 22.54 -10.90 14.00
CA GLU A 260 22.29 -9.86 12.99
C GLU A 260 22.25 -10.42 11.56
N GLY A 261 21.25 -9.99 10.79
CA GLY A 261 20.96 -10.55 9.46
C GLY A 261 20.20 -11.88 9.49
N ALA A 262 19.98 -12.45 10.68
CA ALA A 262 19.08 -13.56 10.92
C ALA A 262 17.72 -13.07 11.46
N HIS A 263 16.73 -13.96 11.55
CA HIS A 263 15.35 -13.68 11.95
C HIS A 263 14.91 -14.58 13.13
N PRO A 264 15.67 -14.64 14.25
CA PRO A 264 15.37 -15.58 15.34
C PRO A 264 14.03 -15.33 16.04
N PHE A 265 13.51 -14.09 15.95
CA PHE A 265 12.33 -13.67 16.66
C PHE A 265 11.06 -13.65 15.79
N GLU A 266 11.19 -13.93 14.48
CA GLU A 266 10.05 -14.10 13.58
C GLU A 266 9.43 -15.49 13.80
N ILE A 267 8.50 -15.56 14.76
CA ILE A 267 7.85 -16.81 15.17
C ILE A 267 6.85 -17.31 14.12
N VAL A 268 6.32 -16.44 13.27
CA VAL A 268 5.54 -16.84 12.08
C VAL A 268 6.15 -16.18 10.86
N TYR A 269 6.71 -16.99 9.97
CA TYR A 269 7.31 -16.55 8.72
C TYR A 269 6.28 -16.01 7.73
N SER A 270 6.60 -14.89 7.08
CA SER A 270 5.94 -14.46 5.85
C SER A 270 6.93 -14.32 4.69
N GLY A 271 6.49 -14.69 3.48
CA GLY A 271 7.34 -14.69 2.28
C GLY A 271 7.58 -13.31 1.66
N ASN A 272 6.67 -12.36 1.88
CA ASN A 272 6.71 -11.05 1.21
C ASN A 272 7.24 -9.93 2.13
N VAL A 273 7.05 -10.07 3.44
CA VAL A 273 7.49 -9.18 4.52
C VAL A 273 7.70 -10.03 5.78
N HIS A 274 8.04 -9.45 6.92
CA HIS A 274 8.01 -10.21 8.18
C HIS A 274 6.58 -10.57 8.58
N GLY A 275 6.34 -11.77 9.10
CA GLY A 275 5.03 -12.18 9.62
C GLY A 275 4.77 -11.67 11.04
N ILE A 276 4.75 -12.58 12.02
CA ILE A 276 4.62 -12.25 13.45
C ILE A 276 5.98 -12.40 14.12
N SER A 277 6.39 -11.36 14.87
CA SER A 277 7.61 -11.37 15.68
C SER A 277 7.31 -11.32 17.17
N LEU A 278 8.08 -12.09 17.94
CA LEU A 278 8.09 -12.10 19.40
C LEU A 278 9.51 -11.79 19.87
N ASP A 279 9.79 -10.52 20.14
CA ASP A 279 11.10 -10.10 20.63
C ASP A 279 11.22 -10.41 22.13
N PRO A 280 12.34 -10.97 22.58
CA PRO A 280 12.56 -11.28 23.99
C PRO A 280 12.81 -10.01 24.82
N PRO A 281 12.49 -10.05 26.13
CA PRO A 281 12.93 -9.05 27.08
C PRO A 281 14.47 -8.97 27.15
N ASN A 282 14.99 -7.79 27.47
CA ASN A 282 16.40 -7.52 27.67
C ASN A 282 16.61 -6.48 28.79
N LYS A 283 17.85 -5.98 28.96
CA LYS A 283 18.18 -5.02 30.03
C LYS A 283 17.46 -3.67 29.91
N GLU A 284 17.07 -3.29 28.70
CA GLU A 284 16.37 -2.05 28.40
C GLU A 284 14.84 -2.24 28.38
N GLU A 285 14.38 -3.45 28.04
CA GLU A 285 12.96 -3.80 27.94
C GLU A 285 12.63 -5.05 28.74
N SER A 286 11.95 -4.89 29.88
CA SER A 286 11.63 -6.01 30.79
C SER A 286 10.39 -6.84 30.37
N GLN A 287 9.93 -6.67 29.13
CA GLN A 287 8.73 -7.32 28.59
C GLN A 287 9.02 -7.85 27.19
N TYR A 288 8.37 -8.94 26.83
CA TYR A 288 8.31 -9.40 25.45
C TYR A 288 7.62 -8.36 24.56
N ARG A 289 8.03 -8.25 23.31
CA ARG A 289 7.33 -7.43 22.32
C ARG A 289 6.70 -8.33 21.27
N LEU A 290 5.38 -8.32 21.18
CA LEU A 290 4.65 -9.02 20.12
C LEU A 290 4.27 -8.01 19.02
N SER A 291 4.63 -8.29 17.79
CA SER A 291 4.32 -7.45 16.62
C SER A 291 3.92 -8.30 15.42
N VAL A 292 3.13 -7.72 14.53
CA VAL A 292 2.76 -8.30 13.24
C VAL A 292 2.93 -7.22 12.18
N ILE A 293 3.56 -7.58 11.07
CA ILE A 293 3.76 -6.69 9.93
C ILE A 293 2.85 -7.08 8.77
N ASP A 294 2.68 -8.38 8.52
CA ASP A 294 1.82 -8.89 7.48
C ASP A 294 0.34 -9.00 7.93
N PRO A 295 -0.60 -8.25 7.32
CA PRO A 295 -2.02 -8.29 7.68
C PRO A 295 -2.68 -9.67 7.55
N PHE A 296 -2.09 -10.59 6.77
CA PHE A 296 -2.60 -11.97 6.66
C PHE A 296 -2.63 -12.71 8.00
N TYR A 297 -1.79 -12.31 8.96
CA TYR A 297 -1.71 -12.94 10.28
C TYR A 297 -2.38 -12.13 11.39
N ASN A 298 -3.20 -11.13 11.07
CA ASN A 298 -3.86 -10.30 12.07
C ASN A 298 -4.76 -11.13 13.02
N ASP A 299 -5.54 -12.07 12.50
CA ASP A 299 -6.38 -12.93 13.33
C ASP A 299 -5.55 -13.83 14.25
N ASP A 300 -4.45 -14.39 13.74
CA ASP A 300 -3.54 -15.22 14.52
C ASP A 300 -2.83 -14.42 15.60
N PHE A 301 -2.38 -13.20 15.27
CA PHE A 301 -1.83 -12.25 16.23
C PHE A 301 -2.81 -11.96 17.38
N LEU A 302 -4.09 -11.73 17.11
CA LEU A 302 -5.08 -11.46 18.17
C LEU A 302 -5.29 -12.68 19.08
N LYS A 303 -5.28 -13.91 18.53
CA LYS A 303 -5.30 -15.15 19.33
C LYS A 303 -4.06 -15.26 20.22
N MET A 304 -2.89 -14.90 19.71
CA MET A 304 -1.63 -14.89 20.47
C MET A 304 -1.69 -13.86 21.61
N VAL A 305 -2.17 -12.65 21.36
CA VAL A 305 -2.39 -11.61 22.39
C VAL A 305 -3.28 -12.17 23.51
N ALA A 306 -4.43 -12.76 23.16
CA ALA A 306 -5.34 -13.33 24.14
C ALA A 306 -4.67 -14.43 24.99
N ALA A 307 -3.88 -15.30 24.38
CA ALA A 307 -3.18 -16.37 25.09
C ALA A 307 -2.08 -15.85 26.02
N LEU A 308 -1.32 -14.84 25.61
CA LEU A 308 -0.31 -14.21 26.47
C LEU A 308 -0.94 -13.50 27.68
N ILE A 309 -2.11 -12.88 27.51
CA ILE A 309 -2.90 -12.30 28.61
C ILE A 309 -3.33 -13.40 29.58
N GLU A 310 -3.89 -14.50 29.07
CA GLU A 310 -4.37 -15.63 29.88
C GLU A 310 -3.26 -16.27 30.71
N LYS A 311 -2.05 -16.37 30.13
CA LYS A 311 -0.86 -16.94 30.80
C LYS A 311 -0.06 -15.94 31.63
N GLU A 312 -0.54 -14.70 31.73
CA GLU A 312 0.12 -13.62 32.48
C GLU A 312 1.60 -13.44 32.07
N VAL A 313 1.90 -13.58 30.77
CA VAL A 313 3.24 -13.33 30.25
C VAL A 313 3.49 -11.82 30.26
N PRO A 314 4.64 -11.31 30.75
CA PRO A 314 4.95 -9.88 30.67
C PRO A 314 5.22 -9.47 29.21
N PHE A 315 4.22 -8.94 28.50
CA PHE A 315 4.37 -8.53 27.11
C PHE A 315 3.71 -7.19 26.81
N ARG A 316 4.14 -6.60 25.70
CA ARG A 316 3.53 -5.41 25.10
C ARG A 316 3.44 -5.54 23.58
N THR A 317 2.50 -4.81 23.02
CA THR A 317 2.33 -4.57 21.60
C THR A 317 1.82 -3.14 21.36
N PHE A 318 2.23 -2.55 20.25
CA PHE A 318 1.88 -1.18 19.87
C PHE A 318 0.76 -1.13 18.82
N SER A 319 0.36 -2.27 18.26
CA SER A 319 -0.55 -2.35 17.12
C SER A 319 -1.94 -2.90 17.45
N LEU A 320 -2.23 -3.28 18.71
CA LEU A 320 -3.47 -3.98 19.06
C LEU A 320 -4.72 -3.23 18.59
N GLN A 321 -4.84 -1.94 18.91
CA GLN A 321 -6.02 -1.14 18.55
C GLN A 321 -6.24 -1.13 17.03
N ASN A 322 -5.19 -0.84 16.27
CA ASN A 322 -5.26 -0.80 14.80
C ASN A 322 -5.62 -2.17 14.21
N ILE A 323 -5.11 -3.27 14.78
CA ILE A 323 -5.40 -4.62 14.32
C ILE A 323 -6.84 -5.03 14.67
N VAL A 324 -7.34 -4.64 15.85
CA VAL A 324 -8.75 -4.85 16.21
C VAL A 324 -9.67 -4.08 15.26
N GLU A 325 -9.36 -2.82 14.95
CA GLU A 325 -10.10 -2.04 13.94
C GLU A 325 -10.07 -2.69 12.56
N TYR A 326 -8.93 -3.26 12.17
CA TYR A 326 -8.77 -4.00 10.92
C TYR A 326 -9.64 -5.26 10.88
N CYS A 327 -9.60 -6.08 11.92
CA CYS A 327 -10.38 -7.30 12.03
C CYS A 327 -11.88 -7.02 12.17
N ARG A 328 -12.28 -5.87 12.73
CA ARG A 328 -13.67 -5.37 12.73
C ARG A 328 -14.11 -4.80 11.37
N GLY A 329 -13.18 -4.61 10.44
CA GLY A 329 -13.44 -4.07 9.11
C GLY A 329 -13.63 -2.55 9.07
N GLU A 330 -13.22 -1.84 10.12
CA GLU A 330 -13.31 -0.37 10.19
C GLU A 330 -12.11 0.33 9.54
N SER A 331 -10.99 -0.37 9.36
CA SER A 331 -9.85 0.15 8.60
C SER A 331 -10.20 0.38 7.14
N TYR A 332 -9.61 1.42 6.56
CA TYR A 332 -9.75 1.74 5.15
C TYR A 332 -8.81 0.89 4.29
N MET A 333 -9.37 0.38 3.19
CA MET A 333 -8.65 -0.21 2.06
C MET A 333 -8.53 0.84 0.95
N ASN A 334 -7.43 0.77 0.21
CA ASN A 334 -7.24 1.60 -0.97
C ASN A 334 -8.10 1.09 -2.14
N VAL A 335 -8.66 2.00 -2.94
CA VAL A 335 -9.38 1.68 -4.18
C VAL A 335 -8.53 2.14 -5.36
N ASN A 336 -8.19 1.20 -6.26
CA ASN A 336 -7.41 1.43 -7.49
C ASN A 336 -6.04 2.13 -7.31
N ARG A 337 -5.56 2.26 -6.07
CA ARG A 337 -4.25 2.84 -5.77
C ARG A 337 -3.22 1.72 -5.62
N PRO A 338 -2.19 1.66 -6.47
CA PRO A 338 -1.08 0.72 -6.32
C PRO A 338 -0.45 0.80 -4.93
N SER A 339 -0.38 -0.34 -4.24
CA SER A 339 0.40 -0.53 -3.02
C SER A 339 1.02 -1.92 -3.06
N MET A 340 2.26 -2.03 -2.57
CA MET A 340 2.92 -3.33 -2.39
C MET A 340 2.62 -3.95 -1.02
N ARG A 341 1.99 -3.19 -0.11
CA ARG A 341 1.82 -3.58 1.30
C ARG A 341 0.37 -3.62 1.76
N ASP A 342 -0.52 -2.91 1.08
CA ASP A 342 -1.92 -2.79 1.51
C ASP A 342 -2.85 -3.66 0.68
N GLU A 343 -3.94 -4.13 1.28
CA GLU A 343 -5.06 -4.70 0.53
C GLU A 343 -5.69 -3.62 -0.37
N ILE A 344 -5.95 -3.96 -1.64
CA ILE A 344 -6.50 -3.02 -2.64
C ILE A 344 -7.79 -3.59 -3.22
N LEU A 345 -8.86 -2.78 -3.21
CA LEU A 345 -10.03 -3.03 -4.04
C LEU A 345 -9.75 -2.52 -5.46
N SER A 346 -9.70 -3.45 -6.42
CA SER A 346 -9.60 -3.11 -7.85
C SER A 346 -11.00 -2.89 -8.43
N TYR A 347 -11.55 -1.69 -8.24
CA TYR A 347 -12.91 -1.35 -8.69
C TYR A 347 -12.99 -1.15 -10.21
N ARG A 348 -13.88 -1.89 -10.86
CA ARG A 348 -14.25 -1.84 -12.27
C ARG A 348 -15.74 -1.53 -12.37
N HIS A 349 -16.04 -0.36 -12.93
CA HIS A 349 -17.42 0.09 -13.09
C HIS A 349 -18.23 -0.92 -13.94
N SER A 350 -19.09 -1.66 -13.26
CA SER A 350 -20.01 -2.67 -13.77
C SER A 350 -21.26 -2.65 -12.89
N GLU A 351 -22.39 -3.14 -13.37
CA GLU A 351 -23.64 -3.13 -12.60
C GLU A 351 -23.49 -3.81 -11.23
N GLU A 352 -22.82 -4.97 -11.19
CA GLU A 352 -22.57 -5.73 -9.96
C GLU A 352 -21.71 -4.94 -8.97
N GLU A 353 -20.57 -4.39 -9.41
CA GLU A 353 -19.69 -3.64 -8.52
C GLU A 353 -20.28 -2.29 -8.12
N GLU A 354 -21.07 -1.66 -9.00
CA GLU A 354 -21.79 -0.44 -8.67
C GLU A 354 -22.78 -0.65 -7.54
N GLU A 355 -23.64 -1.67 -7.66
CA GLU A 355 -24.60 -2.02 -6.61
C GLU A 355 -23.89 -2.35 -5.29
N LYS A 356 -22.78 -3.12 -5.38
CA LYS A 356 -22.12 -3.66 -4.20
C LYS A 356 -21.21 -2.69 -3.47
N TYR A 357 -20.46 -1.86 -4.19
CA TYR A 357 -19.33 -1.10 -3.62
C TYR A 357 -19.44 0.40 -3.79
N PHE A 358 -20.03 0.89 -4.88
CA PHE A 358 -19.85 2.29 -5.30
C PHE A 358 -20.30 3.31 -4.25
N SER A 359 -21.44 3.06 -3.60
CA SER A 359 -21.99 3.93 -2.55
C SER A 359 -21.15 3.96 -1.26
N HIS A 360 -20.24 3.00 -1.09
CA HIS A 360 -19.36 2.87 0.06
C HIS A 360 -17.94 3.41 -0.19
N ILE A 361 -17.61 3.72 -1.44
CA ILE A 361 -16.29 4.24 -1.81
C ILE A 361 -16.26 5.76 -1.57
N GLU A 362 -15.32 6.18 -0.73
CA GLU A 362 -14.92 7.58 -0.61
C GLU A 362 -13.90 7.89 -1.71
N TRP A 363 -14.40 8.41 -2.83
CA TRP A 363 -13.56 8.78 -3.98
C TRP A 363 -12.68 9.99 -3.68
N ASP A 364 -11.41 9.92 -4.09
CA ASP A 364 -10.53 11.07 -4.06
C ASP A 364 -11.05 12.15 -5.01
N LYS A 365 -10.80 13.42 -4.68
CA LYS A 365 -11.09 14.51 -5.60
C LYS A 365 -10.22 14.36 -6.85
N ILE A 366 -10.84 14.53 -8.01
CA ILE A 366 -10.11 14.63 -9.28
C ILE A 366 -9.26 15.90 -9.22
N GLN A 367 -7.94 15.74 -9.39
CA GLN A 367 -7.01 16.85 -9.32
C GLN A 367 -7.06 17.68 -10.61
N LEU A 368 -6.97 18.99 -10.47
CA LEU A 368 -6.86 19.95 -11.56
C LEU A 368 -5.55 20.69 -11.40
N LEU A 369 -4.89 21.01 -12.51
CA LEU A 369 -3.77 21.95 -12.49
C LEU A 369 -4.29 23.36 -12.21
N GLU A 370 -3.57 24.08 -11.37
CA GLU A 370 -3.87 25.48 -11.09
C GLU A 370 -3.21 26.34 -12.17
N PRO A 371 -3.97 27.19 -12.87
CA PRO A 371 -3.37 28.13 -13.82
C PRO A 371 -2.43 29.08 -13.08
N CYS A 372 -1.33 29.48 -13.73
CA CYS A 372 -0.47 30.51 -13.19
C CYS A 372 -1.29 31.79 -12.95
N SER A 373 -1.25 32.32 -11.72
CA SER A 373 -1.80 33.65 -11.44
C SER A 373 -1.11 34.66 -12.37
N PRO A 374 -1.84 35.57 -13.03
CA PRO A 374 -1.19 36.64 -13.77
C PRO A 374 -0.29 37.40 -12.78
N SER A 375 1.00 37.48 -13.08
CA SER A 375 1.95 38.26 -12.30
C SER A 375 1.40 39.68 -12.16
N GLN A 376 1.34 40.20 -10.94
CA GLN A 376 0.91 41.58 -10.65
C GLN A 376 1.86 42.65 -11.20
N ASP A 377 2.81 42.27 -12.06
CA ASP A 377 3.88 43.13 -12.60
C ASP A 377 3.59 43.69 -14.01
N GLU A 378 2.35 43.60 -14.50
CA GLU A 378 1.88 44.35 -15.67
C GLU A 378 0.65 45.23 -15.34
N ALA A 379 0.82 46.18 -14.43
CA ALA A 379 -0.12 47.27 -14.17
C ALA A 379 0.51 48.65 -14.43
#